data_AF-A0A9E1ZP99-F1
#
_entry.id   AF-A0A9E1ZP99-F1
#
_cell.length_a   1.000
_cell.length_b   1.000
_cell.length_c   1.000
_cell.angle_alpha   90.00
_cell.angle_beta   90.00
_cell.angle_gamma   90.00
#
_symmetry.space_group_name_H-M   'P 1'
#
loop_
_entity.id
_entity.type
_entity.pdbx_description
1 polymer ?
#
loop_
_entity_poly.entity_id
_entity_poly.type
_entity_poly.pdbx_seq_one_letter_code
_entity_poly.pdbx_strand_id
1 'polypeptide(L)' 'MDEITKVENQTSKILAAGAIIGALTGIGTAYLLTKNAEREGEELAISTGQGLKLGLLILGMLRQILKLDG' A
#
# COMPACT_ATOMS: atom_id res chain seq x y z
N MET A 1 -9.02 35.46 -6.91
CA MET A 1 -8.05 34.59 -7.62
C MET A 1 -7.19 33.76 -6.66
N ASP A 2 -7.36 33.86 -5.33
CA ASP A 2 -6.56 33.11 -4.35
C ASP A 2 -7.11 31.72 -3.97
N GLU A 3 -8.35 31.38 -4.35
CA GLU A 3 -8.97 30.09 -4.01
C GLU A 3 -8.47 28.92 -4.87
N ILE A 4 -8.09 29.17 -6.13
CA ILE A 4 -7.70 28.10 -7.07
C ILE A 4 -6.28 27.58 -6.74
N THR A 5 -5.39 28.41 -6.17
CA THR A 5 -4.01 28.02 -5.81
C THR A 5 -3.92 27.23 -4.51
N LYS A 6 -4.91 27.34 -3.61
CA LYS A 6 -4.86 26.74 -2.26
C LYS A 6 -5.28 25.27 -2.26
N VAL A 7 -6.25 24.89 -3.10
CA VAL A 7 -6.77 23.52 -3.21
C VAL A 7 -5.75 22.59 -3.90
N GLU A 8 -5.09 23.06 -4.96
CA GLU A 8 -4.07 22.30 -5.70
C GLU A 8 -2.91 21.84 -4.79
N ASN A 9 -2.49 22.72 -3.88
CA ASN A 9 -1.42 22.42 -2.93
C ASN A 9 -1.84 21.34 -1.91
N GLN A 10 -3.09 21.33 -1.44
CA GLN A 10 -3.54 20.35 -0.46
C GLN A 10 -3.69 18.96 -1.07
N THR A 11 -4.29 18.84 -2.26
CA THR A 11 -4.41 17.55 -2.96
C THR A 11 -3.04 16.97 -3.30
N SER A 12 -2.12 17.79 -3.81
CA SER A 12 -0.75 17.36 -4.14
C SER A 12 0.01 16.89 -2.90
N LYS A 13 -0.14 17.58 -1.76
CA LYS A 13 0.45 17.18 -0.48
C LYS A 13 -0.12 15.86 0.04
N ILE A 14 -1.43 15.69 -0.02
CA ILE A 14 -2.09 14.44 0.41
C ILE A 14 -1.64 13.27 -0.46
N LEU A 15 -1.59 13.45 -1.77
CA LEU A 15 -1.15 12.42 -2.70
C LEU A 15 0.33 12.04 -2.47
N ALA A 16 1.19 13.04 -2.30
CA ALA A 16 2.61 12.83 -2.00
C ALA A 16 2.80 12.11 -0.65
N ALA A 17 2.11 12.55 0.40
CA ALA A 17 2.16 11.91 1.71
C ALA A 17 1.67 10.46 1.65
N GLY A 18 0.53 10.21 0.99
CA GLY A 18 -0.01 8.87 0.82
C GLY A 18 0.92 7.95 0.03
N ALA A 19 1.54 8.46 -1.05
CA ALA A 19 2.52 7.71 -1.84
C ALA A 19 3.75 7.32 -1.02
N ILE A 20 4.29 8.26 -0.23
CA ILE A 20 5.46 8.00 0.63
C ILE A 20 5.11 6.95 1.69
N ILE A 21 3.97 7.11 2.39
CA ILE A 21 3.53 6.16 3.42
C ILE A 21 3.31 4.77 2.82
N GLY A 22 2.62 4.69 1.67
CA GLY A 22 2.38 3.43 0.97
C GLY A 22 3.67 2.74 0.54
N ALA A 23 4.62 3.49 -0.03
CA ALA A 23 5.92 2.96 -0.44
C ALA A 23 6.73 2.44 0.75
N LEU A 24 6.83 3.22 1.84
CA LEU A 24 7.52 2.81 3.05
C LEU A 24 6.88 1.56 3.67
N THR A 25 5.56 1.49 3.69
CA THR A 25 4.82 0.32 4.19
C THR A 25 5.12 -0.93 3.35
N GLY A 26 5.09 -0.81 2.03
CA GLY A 26 5.38 -1.91 1.11
C GLY A 26 6.82 -2.43 1.26
N ILE A 27 7.79 -1.51 1.29
CA ILE A 27 9.22 -1.84 1.48
C ILE A 27 9.45 -2.50 2.85
N GLY A 28 8.90 -1.92 3.92
CA GLY A 28 9.05 -2.45 5.28
C GLY A 28 8.46 -3.85 5.41
N THR A 29 7.28 -4.09 4.81
CA THR A 29 6.65 -5.42 4.79
C THR A 29 7.53 -6.44 4.06
N ALA A 30 8.06 -6.08 2.89
CA ALA A 30 8.96 -6.96 2.14
C ALA A 30 10.21 -7.31 2.94
N TYR A 31 10.83 -6.32 3.60
CA TYR A 31 11.99 -6.53 4.46
C TYR A 31 11.71 -7.45 5.65
N LEU A 32 10.59 -7.25 6.35
CA LEU A 32 10.20 -8.11 7.47
C LEU A 32 9.92 -9.53 7.01
N LEU A 33 9.29 -9.68 5.84
CA LEU A 33 8.96 -10.98 5.28
C LEU A 33 10.22 -11.78 4.91
N THR A 34 11.19 -11.14 4.25
CA THR A 34 12.50 -11.77 3.99
C THR A 34 13.23 -12.09 5.29
N LYS A 35 13.17 -11.21 6.29
CA LYS A 35 13.81 -11.42 7.58
C LYS A 35 13.21 -12.60 8.35
N ASN A 36 11.90 -12.78 8.29
CA ASN A 36 11.23 -13.90 8.93
C ASN A 36 11.61 -15.22 8.25
N ALA A 37 11.60 -15.26 6.91
CA ALA A 37 12.05 -16.42 6.15
C ALA A 37 13.50 -16.82 6.48
N GLU A 38 14.41 -15.85 6.55
CA GLU A 38 15.80 -16.07 7.00
C GLU A 38 15.89 -16.68 8.42
N ARG A 39 15.06 -16.19 9.35
CA ARG A 39 15.08 -16.63 10.76
C ARG A 39 14.52 -18.03 10.93
N GLU A 40 13.53 -18.39 10.13
CA GLU A 40 12.85 -19.69 10.17
C GLU A 40 13.59 -20.74 9.32
N GLY A 41 14.58 -20.32 8.54
CA GLY A 41 15.33 -21.20 7.64
C GLY A 41 14.50 -21.69 6.46
N GLU A 42 13.36 -21.06 6.20
CA GLU A 42 12.45 -21.38 5.11
C GLU A 42 12.71 -20.46 3.92
N GLU A 43 12.58 -21.00 2.70
CA GLU A 43 12.54 -20.14 1.52
C GLU A 43 11.30 -19.26 1.56
N LEU A 44 11.44 -18.01 1.11
CA LEU A 44 10.32 -17.11 0.93
C LEU A 44 9.44 -17.58 -0.25
N ALA A 45 8.63 -18.61 0.00
CA ALA A 45 7.80 -19.24 -1.01
C ALA A 45 6.37 -18.68 -0.95
N ILE A 46 6.14 -17.53 -1.61
CA ILE A 46 4.78 -17.13 -1.96
C ILE A 46 4.36 -17.91 -3.21
N SER A 47 3.46 -18.88 -3.03
CA SER A 47 2.84 -19.56 -4.16
C SER A 47 2.00 -18.60 -5.01
N THR A 48 1.85 -18.90 -6.31
CA THR A 48 0.99 -18.12 -7.23
C THR A 48 -0.43 -17.93 -6.67
N GLY A 49 -0.99 -18.95 -6.01
CA GLY A 49 -2.30 -18.88 -5.38
C GLY A 49 -2.35 -17.94 -4.17
N GLN A 50 -1.30 -17.91 -3.34
CA GLN A 50 -1.20 -16.95 -2.23
C GLN A 50 -1.04 -15.52 -2.76
N GLY A 51 -0.23 -15.31 -3.80
CA GLY A 51 -0.06 -14.01 -4.44
C GLY A 51 -1.38 -13.46 -5.01
N LEU A 52 -2.15 -14.31 -5.69
CA LEU A 52 -3.47 -13.93 -6.21
C LEU A 52 -4.45 -13.58 -5.08
N LYS A 53 -4.52 -14.40 -4.02
CA LYS A 53 -5.38 -14.12 -2.85
C LYS A 53 -5.01 -12.79 -2.20
N LEU A 54 -3.72 -12.55 -1.99
CA LEU A 54 -3.22 -11.30 -1.41
C LEU A 54 -3.60 -10.10 -2.28
N GLY A 55 -3.41 -10.18 -3.59
CA GLY A 55 -3.81 -9.14 -4.53
C GLY A 55 -5.32 -8.84 -4.46
N LEU A 56 -6.15 -9.89 -4.44
CA LEU A 56 -7.61 -9.74 -4.31
C LEU A 56 -8.02 -9.14 -2.96
N LEU A 57 -7.33 -9.45 -1.87
CA LEU A 57 -7.57 -8.84 -0.56
C LEU A 57 -7.26 -7.34 -0.57
N ILE A 58 -6.10 -6.94 -1.12
CA ILE A 58 -5.72 -5.53 -1.26
C ILE A 58 -6.75 -4.80 -2.14
N LEU A 59 -7.13 -5.38 -3.28
CA LEU A 59 -8.16 -4.80 -4.16
C LEU A 59 -9.52 -4.69 -3.47
N GLY A 60 -9.90 -5.69 -2.67
CA GLY A 60 -11.13 -5.68 -1.88
C GLY A 60 -11.15 -4.55 -0.86
N MET A 61 -10.03 -4.34 -0.15
CA MET A 61 -9.86 -3.24 0.80
C MET A 61 -9.94 -1.87 0.09
N LEU A 62 -9.22 -1.70 -1.02
CA LEU A 62 -9.28 -0.45 -1.80
C LEU A 62 -10.70 -0.16 -2.28
N ARG A 63 -11.42 -1.19 -2.75
CA ARG A 63 -12.83 -1.06 -3.13
C ARG A 63 -13.71 -0.63 -1.95
N GLN A 64 -13.46 -1.11 -0.73
CA GLN A 64 -14.22 -0.69 0.45
C GLN A 64 -13.96 0.78 0.78
N ILE A 65 -12.70 1.23 0.73
CA ILE A 65 -12.32 2.64 0.93
C ILE A 65 -13.03 3.54 -0.07
N LEU A 66 -13.03 3.17 -1.37
CA LEU A 66 -13.69 3.94 -2.41
C LEU A 66 -15.22 3.99 -2.27
N LYS A 67 -15.82 3.05 -1.53
CA LYS A 67 -17.26 3.00 -1.25
C LYS A 67 -17.65 3.68 0.06
N LEU A 68 -16.68 3.96 0.94
CA LEU A 68 -16.96 4.58 2.25
C LEU A 68 -17.42 6.04 2.11
N ASP A 69 -17.16 6.68 0.98
CA ASP A 69 -17.52 8.06 0.65
C ASP A 69 -18.61 8.17 -0.46
N GLY A 70 -19.26 7.05 -0.84
CA GLY A 70 -20.21 6.96 -1.96
C GLY A 70 -21.59 6.47 -1.60
#